data_AF-A0A354J4Q1-F1
#
_entry.id   AF-A0A354J4Q1-F1
#
_cell.length_a   1.000
_cell.length_b   1.000
_cell.length_c   1.000
_cell.angle_alpha   90.00
_cell.angle_beta   90.00
_cell.angle_gamma   90.00
#
_symmetry.space_group_name_H-M   'P 1'
#
loop_
_entity.id
_entity.type
_entity.pdbx_description
1 polymer ?
#
loop_
_entity_poly.entity_id
_entity_poly.type
_entity_poly.pdbx_seq_one_letter_code
_entity_poly.pdbx_strand_id
1 'polypeptide(L)'
;NCGSMYGHLLYAVRDGLVEEKTLDQAVIRLVTTRMKLGLFDNPGKVSFDQIGYDQVDNKEHKELNLKASRKSIVLLKNENQLLPLDKSKLKTVGVIGPNANNRRALVGNYEGTASEYVTVLEGIKEYLGEDVRVYYSEGCHLFREKIQGLSAKNDRLAEARAVCDMSDVVIACFGLDP
;
A
#
# COMPACT_ATOMS: atom_id res chain seq x y z
N ASN A 1 0.37 -21.26 -13.40
CA ASN A 1 -0.65 -22.23 -12.95
C ASN A 1 0.08 -23.39 -12.29
N CYS A 2 0.13 -23.41 -10.95
CA CYS A 2 0.87 -24.39 -10.17
C CYS A 2 -0.03 -25.54 -9.65
N GLY A 3 -1.34 -25.56 -9.96
CA GLY A 3 -2.26 -26.49 -9.29
C GLY A 3 -2.49 -27.79 -10.06
N SER A 4 -2.70 -27.72 -11.37
CA SER A 4 -3.07 -28.88 -12.17
C SER A 4 -1.90 -29.74 -12.64
N MET A 5 -0.66 -29.22 -12.58
CA MET A 5 0.52 -29.90 -13.12
C MET A 5 1.04 -31.03 -12.22
N TYR A 6 0.82 -30.96 -10.89
CA TYR A 6 1.34 -31.95 -9.95
C TYR A 6 0.76 -33.35 -10.17
N GLY A 7 -0.50 -33.45 -10.63
CA GLY A 7 -1.13 -34.74 -10.95
C GLY A 7 -0.39 -35.50 -12.06
N HIS A 8 0.25 -34.79 -12.99
CA HIS A 8 1.01 -35.41 -14.09
C HIS A 8 2.37 -35.97 -13.64
N LEU A 9 2.90 -35.54 -12.50
CA LEU A 9 4.19 -36.01 -11.99
C LEU A 9 4.16 -37.52 -11.67
N LEU A 10 3.02 -38.03 -11.17
CA LEU A 10 2.85 -39.46 -10.92
C LEU A 10 2.99 -40.28 -12.21
N TYR A 11 2.35 -39.83 -13.29
CA TYR A 11 2.44 -40.49 -14.60
C TYR A 11 3.84 -40.38 -15.18
N ALA A 12 4.47 -39.21 -15.09
CA ALA A 12 5.83 -39.01 -15.58
C ALA A 12 6.86 -39.94 -14.88
N VAL A 13 6.68 -40.22 -13.59
CA VAL A 13 7.53 -41.21 -12.88
C VAL A 13 7.23 -42.64 -13.36
N ARG A 14 5.94 -43.01 -13.48
CA ARG A 14 5.53 -44.34 -13.98
C ARG A 14 6.02 -44.62 -15.40
N ASP A 15 6.01 -43.60 -16.25
CA ASP A 15 6.43 -43.68 -17.64
C ASP A 15 7.95 -43.55 -17.80
N GLY A 16 8.71 -43.41 -16.69
CA GLY A 16 10.17 -43.27 -16.70
C GLY A 16 10.69 -41.93 -17.22
N LEU A 17 9.80 -40.96 -17.47
CA LEU A 17 10.16 -39.60 -17.90
C LEU A 17 10.82 -38.80 -16.77
N VAL A 18 10.59 -39.19 -15.52
CA VAL A 18 11.25 -38.65 -14.33
C VAL A 18 11.69 -39.82 -13.45
N GLU A 19 12.97 -39.85 -13.09
CA GLU A 19 13.48 -40.84 -12.13
C GLU A 19 12.89 -40.60 -10.74
N GLU A 20 12.45 -41.67 -10.05
CA GLU A 20 11.91 -41.59 -8.69
C GLU A 20 12.91 -40.94 -7.70
N LYS A 21 14.21 -41.16 -7.89
CA LYS A 21 15.28 -40.50 -7.13
C LYS A 21 15.21 -38.97 -7.18
N THR A 22 14.70 -38.39 -8.28
CA THR A 22 14.51 -36.94 -8.40
C THR A 22 13.41 -36.46 -7.44
N LEU A 23 12.34 -37.26 -7.29
CA LEU A 23 11.28 -36.99 -6.32
C LEU A 23 11.80 -37.11 -4.90
N ASP A 24 12.56 -38.18 -4.60
CA ASP A 24 13.18 -38.36 -3.28
C ASP A 24 14.04 -37.17 -2.91
N GLN A 25 14.87 -36.69 -3.84
CA GLN A 25 15.72 -35.54 -3.62
C GLN A 25 14.92 -34.26 -3.33
N ALA A 26 13.79 -34.05 -4.01
CA ALA A 26 12.90 -32.91 -3.77
C ALA A 26 12.23 -33.00 -2.39
N VAL A 27 11.75 -34.18 -2.01
CA VAL A 27 11.15 -34.45 -0.69
C VAL A 27 12.18 -34.25 0.41
N ILE A 28 13.40 -34.81 0.26
CA ILE A 28 14.50 -34.62 1.21
C ILE A 28 14.77 -33.13 1.41
N ARG A 29 14.86 -32.32 0.35
CA ARG A 29 15.09 -30.87 0.46
C ARG A 29 13.96 -30.15 1.21
N LEU A 30 12.71 -30.47 0.87
CA LEU A 30 11.53 -29.89 1.51
C LEU A 30 11.50 -30.23 3.01
N VAL A 31 11.62 -31.52 3.34
CA VAL A 31 11.53 -32.01 4.73
C VAL A 31 12.73 -31.52 5.54
N THR A 32 13.94 -31.54 4.99
CA THR A 32 15.14 -30.98 5.64
C THR A 32 14.94 -29.51 5.97
N THR A 33 14.34 -28.73 5.06
CA THR A 33 14.07 -27.31 5.32
C THR A 33 13.07 -27.14 6.46
N ARG A 34 12.00 -27.93 6.50
CA ARG A 34 11.02 -27.94 7.59
C ARG A 34 11.64 -28.35 8.93
N MET A 35 12.56 -29.32 8.92
CA MET A 35 13.34 -29.71 10.10
C MET A 35 14.25 -28.58 10.58
N LYS A 36 14.98 -27.91 9.69
CA LYS A 36 15.83 -26.75 10.06
C LYS A 36 15.04 -25.57 10.64
N LEU A 37 13.79 -25.41 10.21
CA LEU A 37 12.85 -24.42 10.75
C LEU A 37 12.18 -24.87 12.06
N GLY A 38 12.45 -26.10 12.53
CA GLY A 38 11.92 -26.64 13.78
C GLY A 38 10.45 -27.09 13.73
N LEU A 39 9.85 -27.25 12.54
CA LEU A 39 8.41 -27.60 12.42
C LEU A 39 8.03 -28.97 12.99
N PHE A 40 9.02 -29.80 13.35
CA PHE A 40 8.82 -31.12 13.95
C PHE A 40 9.21 -31.17 15.44
N ASP A 41 9.72 -30.08 16.00
CA ASP A 41 10.08 -30.00 17.41
C ASP A 41 8.83 -29.77 18.27
N ASN A 42 8.94 -30.05 19.59
CA ASN A 42 7.84 -29.79 20.51
C ASN A 42 7.52 -28.29 20.59
N PRO A 43 6.23 -27.90 20.71
CA PRO A 43 5.86 -26.50 20.89
C PRO A 43 6.64 -25.81 22.02
N GLY A 44 7.09 -24.58 21.77
CA GLY A 44 7.90 -23.81 22.70
C GLY A 44 9.39 -24.14 22.67
N LYS A 45 9.84 -25.08 21.84
CA LYS A 45 11.27 -25.38 21.64
C LYS A 45 11.89 -24.58 20.51
N VAL A 46 11.09 -23.92 19.67
CA VAL A 46 11.56 -23.14 18.53
C VAL A 46 11.24 -21.67 18.76
N SER A 47 12.22 -20.78 18.66
CA SER A 47 12.02 -19.34 18.91
C SER A 47 10.90 -18.72 18.05
N PHE A 48 10.69 -19.24 16.84
CA PHE A 48 9.67 -18.75 15.92
C PHE A 48 8.24 -19.16 16.30
N ASP A 49 8.03 -20.23 17.07
CA ASP A 49 6.70 -20.67 17.49
C ASP A 49 6.12 -19.85 18.65
N GLN A 50 6.97 -19.04 19.29
CA GLN A 50 6.63 -18.18 20.42
C GLN A 50 6.24 -16.76 20.01
N ILE A 51 6.36 -16.42 18.72
CA ILE A 51 6.03 -15.09 18.21
C ILE A 51 4.50 -14.96 18.15
N GLY A 52 3.94 -14.18 19.07
CA GLY A 52 2.51 -13.92 19.13
C GLY A 52 2.03 -12.97 18.03
N TYR A 53 0.73 -13.00 17.77
CA TYR A 53 0.11 -12.11 16.78
C TYR A 53 0.12 -10.64 17.22
N ASP A 54 0.27 -10.37 18.52
CA ASP A 54 0.47 -9.04 19.10
C ASP A 54 1.78 -8.37 18.65
N GLN A 55 2.70 -9.13 18.05
CA GLN A 55 3.91 -8.60 17.42
C GLN A 55 3.64 -8.02 16.02
N VAL A 56 2.49 -8.34 15.40
CA VAL A 56 2.10 -7.78 14.10
C VAL A 56 1.63 -6.34 14.28
N ASP A 57 2.18 -5.42 13.48
CA ASP A 57 1.81 -4.00 13.48
C ASP A 57 1.88 -3.33 14.87
N ASN A 58 2.86 -3.74 15.67
CA ASN A 58 3.14 -3.15 16.98
C ASN A 58 3.70 -1.72 16.85
N LYS A 59 3.86 -1.04 17.99
CA LYS A 59 4.29 0.36 18.05
C LYS A 59 5.66 0.56 17.41
N GLU A 60 6.62 -0.32 17.70
CA GLU A 60 7.99 -0.25 17.18
C GLU A 60 8.02 -0.40 15.65
N HIS A 61 7.21 -1.30 15.09
CA HIS A 61 7.04 -1.46 13.64
C HIS A 61 6.41 -0.22 13.00
N LYS A 62 5.39 0.37 13.62
CA LYS A 62 4.77 1.62 13.14
C LYS A 62 5.74 2.80 13.13
N GLU A 63 6.56 2.93 14.17
CA GLU A 63 7.60 3.97 14.25
C GLU A 63 8.68 3.79 13.17
N LEU A 64 9.14 2.55 12.94
CA LEU A 64 10.08 2.24 11.87
C LEU A 64 9.47 2.52 10.49
N ASN A 65 8.22 2.12 10.28
CA ASN A 65 7.49 2.36 9.03
C ASN A 65 7.42 3.86 8.75
N LEU A 66 6.96 4.68 9.70
CA LEU A 66 6.89 6.13 9.55
C LEU A 66 8.25 6.75 9.22
N LYS A 67 9.33 6.28 9.87
CA LYS A 67 10.70 6.74 9.60
C LYS A 67 11.15 6.37 8.19
N ALA A 68 10.84 5.15 7.73
CA ALA A 68 11.16 4.71 6.39
C ALA A 68 10.36 5.52 5.35
N SER A 69 9.03 5.63 5.50
CA SER A 69 8.16 6.39 4.58
C SER A 69 8.63 7.84 4.41
N ARG A 70 8.99 8.53 5.50
CA ARG A 70 9.51 9.91 5.46
C ARG A 70 10.79 10.05 4.64
N LYS A 71 11.61 8.99 4.57
CA LYS A 71 12.88 8.97 3.82
C LYS A 71 12.75 8.45 2.40
N SER A 72 11.62 7.83 2.05
CA SER A 72 11.37 7.27 0.73
C SER A 72 10.80 8.29 -0.27
N ILE A 73 10.33 9.45 0.19
CA ILE A 73 9.76 10.49 -0.65
C ILE A 73 10.87 11.29 -1.34
N VAL A 74 10.80 11.42 -2.66
CA VAL A 74 11.77 12.16 -3.47
C VAL A 74 11.16 13.46 -3.98
N LEU A 75 11.77 14.60 -3.64
CA LEU A 75 11.37 15.91 -4.16
C LEU A 75 11.98 16.12 -5.54
N LEU A 76 11.16 16.06 -6.59
CA LEU A 76 11.62 16.19 -7.98
C LEU A 76 11.78 17.65 -8.42
N LYS A 77 10.96 18.56 -7.88
CA LYS A 77 10.91 19.96 -8.30
C LYS A 77 10.45 20.86 -7.14
N ASN A 78 11.11 22.00 -6.95
CA ASN A 78 10.72 23.03 -5.98
C ASN A 78 11.00 24.42 -6.56
N GLU A 79 10.01 25.00 -7.24
CA GLU A 79 10.11 26.35 -7.80
C GLU A 79 9.75 27.41 -6.76
N ASN A 80 10.39 28.58 -6.86
CA ASN A 80 10.14 29.75 -6.01
C ASN A 80 10.20 29.49 -4.50
N GLN A 81 10.95 28.46 -4.10
CA GLN A 81 11.06 28.02 -2.70
C GLN A 81 9.67 27.79 -2.07
N LEU A 82 8.71 27.27 -2.84
CA LEU A 82 7.35 27.01 -2.38
C LEU A 82 7.34 26.05 -1.17
N LEU A 83 8.18 25.02 -1.20
CA LEU A 83 8.32 24.07 -0.09
C LEU A 83 9.55 24.36 0.77
N PRO A 84 9.47 24.18 2.11
CA PRO A 84 8.29 23.72 2.87
C PRO A 84 7.23 24.83 3.06
N LEU A 85 5.96 24.43 3.14
CA LEU A 85 4.85 25.35 3.39
C LEU A 85 4.91 25.90 4.82
N ASP A 86 4.65 27.20 4.97
CA ASP A 86 4.55 27.86 6.28
C ASP A 86 3.11 27.73 6.82
N LYS A 87 2.89 26.77 7.72
CA LYS A 87 1.58 26.50 8.33
C LYS A 87 0.94 27.76 8.95
N SER A 88 1.75 28.68 9.50
CA SER A 88 1.23 29.88 10.18
C SER A 88 0.53 30.86 9.24
N LYS A 89 0.82 30.78 7.93
CA LYS A 89 0.26 31.64 6.90
C LYS A 89 -0.95 31.04 6.19
N LEU A 90 -1.25 29.76 6.43
CA LEU A 90 -2.36 29.07 5.78
C LEU A 90 -3.65 29.24 6.59
N LYS A 91 -4.74 29.55 5.90
CA LYS A 91 -6.12 29.50 6.40
C LYS A 91 -6.92 28.41 5.70
N THR A 92 -6.59 28.13 4.45
CA THR A 92 -7.27 27.11 3.65
C THR A 92 -6.28 26.29 2.82
N VAL A 93 -6.52 24.98 2.74
CA VAL A 93 -5.73 24.04 1.93
C VAL A 93 -6.68 23.19 1.10
N GLY A 94 -6.44 23.14 -0.21
CA GLY A 94 -7.17 22.28 -1.13
C GLY A 94 -6.41 20.98 -1.33
N VAL A 95 -7.06 19.84 -1.15
CA VAL A 95 -6.49 18.52 -1.47
C VAL A 95 -7.30 17.94 -2.62
N ILE A 96 -6.69 17.80 -3.79
CA ILE A 96 -7.41 17.42 -5.02
C ILE A 96 -6.80 16.18 -5.65
N GLY A 97 -7.63 15.24 -6.09
CA GLY A 97 -7.20 14.17 -7.00
C GLY A 97 -7.67 12.78 -6.60
N PRO A 98 -7.64 11.82 -7.54
CA PRO A 98 -8.17 10.47 -7.32
C PRO A 98 -7.40 9.68 -6.25
N ASN A 99 -6.16 10.06 -5.96
CA ASN A 99 -5.34 9.39 -4.95
C ASN A 99 -5.31 10.13 -3.60
N ALA A 100 -5.98 11.28 -3.48
CA ALA A 100 -5.98 12.07 -2.25
C ALA A 100 -6.66 11.34 -1.07
N ASN A 101 -7.74 10.60 -1.33
CA ASN A 101 -8.47 9.85 -0.31
C ASN A 101 -8.67 8.38 -0.68
N ASN A 102 -7.62 7.74 -1.19
CA ASN A 102 -7.68 6.38 -1.72
C ASN A 102 -6.73 5.43 -0.97
N ARG A 103 -7.30 4.49 -0.20
CA ARG A 103 -6.51 3.51 0.56
C ARG A 103 -5.78 2.50 -0.33
N ARG A 104 -6.37 2.10 -1.46
CA ARG A 104 -5.71 1.17 -2.39
C ARG A 104 -4.43 1.79 -2.93
N ALA A 105 -4.46 3.09 -3.24
CA ALA A 105 -3.29 3.82 -3.72
C ALA A 105 -2.16 3.92 -2.69
N LEU A 106 -2.48 3.83 -1.38
CA LEU A 106 -1.46 3.82 -0.31
C LEU A 106 -0.72 2.48 -0.23
N VAL A 107 -1.46 1.37 -0.36
CA VAL A 107 -0.91 0.02 -0.10
C VAL A 107 -0.22 -0.56 -1.33
N GLY A 108 -0.66 -0.19 -2.53
CA GLY A 108 -0.13 -0.75 -3.77
C GLY A 108 -0.40 -2.26 -3.90
N ASN A 109 0.57 -2.99 -4.42
CA ASN A 109 0.52 -4.43 -4.62
C ASN A 109 1.45 -5.18 -3.64
N TYR A 110 1.22 -6.49 -3.45
CA TYR A 110 1.99 -7.35 -2.53
C TYR A 110 2.02 -6.82 -1.08
N GLU A 111 0.85 -6.46 -0.56
CA GLU A 111 0.67 -5.96 0.80
C GLU A 111 0.29 -7.07 1.80
N GLY A 112 0.32 -6.71 3.08
CA GLY A 112 -0.45 -7.38 4.13
C GLY A 112 -1.48 -6.43 4.77
N THR A 113 -2.37 -6.99 5.59
CA THR A 113 -3.43 -6.22 6.27
C THR A 113 -2.87 -5.37 7.41
N ALA A 114 -3.01 -4.05 7.32
CA ALA A 114 -2.62 -3.12 8.38
C ALA A 114 -3.78 -2.90 9.36
N SER A 115 -3.47 -2.58 10.62
CA SER A 115 -4.51 -2.22 11.61
C SER A 115 -5.16 -0.87 11.34
N GLU A 116 -4.47 0.01 10.61
CA GLU A 116 -4.92 1.36 10.28
C GLU A 116 -4.33 1.83 8.94
N TYR A 117 -5.08 2.67 8.24
CA TYR A 117 -4.65 3.32 7.00
C TYR A 117 -4.91 4.82 7.13
N VAL A 118 -3.90 5.64 6.80
CA VAL A 118 -3.99 7.10 6.79
C VAL A 118 -3.80 7.60 5.36
N THR A 119 -4.87 8.06 4.72
CA THR A 119 -4.81 8.68 3.39
C THR A 119 -4.09 10.01 3.41
N VAL A 120 -3.69 10.51 2.24
CA VAL A 120 -3.06 11.83 2.12
C VAL A 120 -3.99 12.92 2.68
N LEU A 121 -5.29 12.83 2.38
CA LEU A 121 -6.31 13.74 2.93
C LEU A 121 -6.40 13.64 4.45
N GLU A 122 -6.44 12.43 5.01
CA GLU A 122 -6.53 12.21 6.46
C GLU A 122 -5.28 12.76 7.17
N GLY A 123 -4.08 12.45 6.68
CA GLY A 123 -2.83 12.94 7.26
C GLY A 123 -2.66 14.45 7.15
N ILE A 124 -3.12 15.08 6.07
CA ILE A 124 -3.13 16.55 5.95
C ILE A 124 -4.09 17.18 6.95
N LYS A 125 -5.30 16.64 7.10
CA LYS A 125 -6.28 17.12 8.09
C LYS A 125 -5.73 16.99 9.51
N GLU A 126 -5.15 15.85 9.85
CA GLU A 126 -4.56 15.61 11.17
C GLU A 126 -3.41 16.58 11.46
N TYR A 127 -2.49 16.77 10.50
CA TYR A 127 -1.35 17.68 10.66
C TYR A 127 -1.77 19.15 10.82
N LEU A 128 -2.80 19.57 10.08
CA LEU A 128 -3.28 20.94 10.09
C LEU A 128 -4.15 21.24 11.31
N GLY A 129 -4.95 20.28 11.78
CA GLY A 129 -5.92 20.48 12.85
C GLY A 129 -7.07 21.39 12.42
N GLU A 130 -7.77 21.96 13.39
CA GLU A 130 -8.96 22.80 13.15
C GLU A 130 -8.63 24.25 12.76
N ASP A 131 -7.38 24.68 12.89
CA ASP A 131 -6.94 26.05 12.62
C ASP A 131 -6.90 26.39 11.12
N VAL A 132 -6.82 25.38 10.26
CA VAL A 132 -6.72 25.52 8.80
C VAL A 132 -7.78 24.65 8.15
N ARG A 133 -8.65 25.26 7.36
CA ARG A 133 -9.75 24.55 6.70
C ARG A 133 -9.24 23.75 5.50
N VAL A 134 -9.53 22.45 5.49
CA VAL A 134 -9.19 21.56 4.37
C VAL A 134 -10.40 21.35 3.45
N TYR A 135 -10.28 21.78 2.20
CA TYR A 135 -11.21 21.47 1.14
C TYR A 135 -10.74 20.25 0.35
N TYR A 136 -11.68 19.44 -0.13
CA TYR A 136 -11.38 18.23 -0.88
C TYR A 136 -12.23 18.14 -2.13
N SER A 137 -11.62 17.68 -3.22
CA SER A 137 -12.31 17.19 -4.41
C SER A 137 -11.58 15.98 -4.95
N GLU A 138 -12.31 14.93 -5.34
CA GLU A 138 -11.72 13.83 -6.10
C GLU A 138 -11.18 14.32 -7.46
N GLY A 139 -11.80 15.35 -8.02
CA GLY A 139 -11.36 16.08 -9.22
C GLY A 139 -11.53 15.33 -10.54
N CYS A 140 -11.01 14.12 -10.65
CA CYS A 140 -11.15 13.26 -11.82
C CYS A 140 -11.02 11.78 -11.45
N HIS A 141 -11.46 10.91 -12.36
CA HIS A 141 -11.18 9.48 -12.25
C HIS A 141 -9.75 9.19 -12.77
N LEU A 142 -9.10 8.13 -12.28
CA LEU A 142 -7.76 7.68 -12.71
C LEU A 142 -7.60 7.51 -14.24
N PHE A 143 -8.57 6.88 -14.91
CA PHE A 143 -8.50 6.57 -16.34
C PHE A 143 -9.82 6.75 -17.10
N ARG A 144 -10.91 7.11 -16.42
CA ARG A 144 -12.23 7.30 -17.03
C ARG A 144 -12.50 8.78 -17.26
N GLU A 145 -13.43 9.07 -18.16
CA GLU A 145 -13.83 10.44 -18.48
C GLU A 145 -14.74 11.11 -17.43
N LYS A 146 -15.22 10.34 -16.44
CA LYS A 146 -16.12 10.78 -15.39
C LYS A 146 -16.04 9.86 -14.17
N ILE A 147 -16.42 10.37 -13.01
CA ILE A 147 -16.44 9.62 -11.75
C ILE A 147 -17.79 8.91 -11.58
N GLN A 148 -18.89 9.65 -11.65
CA GLN A 148 -20.22 9.09 -11.45
C GLN A 148 -20.78 8.54 -12.77
N GLY A 149 -21.41 7.36 -12.70
CA GLY A 149 -21.85 6.61 -13.88
C GLY A 149 -22.84 7.37 -14.79
N LEU A 150 -23.74 8.16 -14.21
CA LEU A 150 -24.77 8.91 -14.93
C LEU A 150 -24.42 10.38 -15.20
N SER A 151 -23.22 10.83 -14.83
CA SER A 151 -22.80 12.21 -15.07
C SER A 151 -22.33 12.47 -16.50
N ALA A 152 -22.23 13.76 -16.82
CA ALA A 152 -21.46 14.25 -17.96
C ALA A 152 -19.95 13.96 -17.80
N LYS A 153 -19.19 14.11 -18.89
CA LYS A 153 -17.72 14.09 -18.87
C LYS A 153 -17.19 15.21 -17.96
N ASN A 154 -16.09 14.95 -17.25
CA ASN A 154 -15.44 15.89 -16.32
C ASN A 154 -16.36 16.40 -15.19
N ASP A 155 -17.18 15.51 -14.63
CA ASP A 155 -18.23 15.83 -13.66
C ASP A 155 -17.77 16.41 -12.32
N ARG A 156 -16.47 16.33 -12.01
CA ARG A 156 -15.86 16.96 -10.82
C ARG A 156 -14.98 18.17 -11.13
N LEU A 157 -14.89 18.60 -12.40
CA LEU A 157 -14.02 19.72 -12.75
C LEU A 157 -14.48 21.04 -12.14
N ALA A 158 -15.79 21.29 -12.05
CA ALA A 158 -16.32 22.48 -11.41
C ALA A 158 -16.04 22.50 -9.90
N GLU A 159 -16.16 21.35 -9.23
CA GLU A 159 -15.82 21.22 -7.80
C GLU A 159 -14.33 21.44 -7.57
N ALA A 160 -13.46 20.82 -8.38
CA ALA A 160 -12.01 21.03 -8.27
C ALA A 160 -11.61 22.50 -8.47
N ARG A 161 -12.25 23.21 -9.41
CA ARG A 161 -12.04 24.66 -9.60
C ARG A 161 -12.45 25.46 -8.37
N ALA A 162 -13.62 25.16 -7.80
CA ALA A 162 -14.06 25.81 -6.57
C ALA A 162 -13.11 25.54 -5.40
N VAL A 163 -12.55 24.32 -5.29
CA VAL A 163 -11.51 24.03 -4.29
C VAL A 163 -10.26 24.88 -4.52
N CYS A 164 -9.79 25.02 -5.76
CA CYS A 164 -8.67 25.90 -6.09
C CYS A 164 -8.94 27.36 -5.69
N ASP A 165 -10.11 27.89 -6.05
CA ASP A 165 -10.46 29.30 -5.81
C ASP A 165 -10.57 29.62 -4.30
N MET A 166 -10.89 28.62 -3.49
CA MET A 166 -11.08 28.75 -2.03
C MET A 166 -9.81 28.44 -1.22
N SER A 167 -8.71 28.02 -1.86
CA SER A 167 -7.53 27.50 -1.17
C SER A 167 -6.31 28.42 -1.31
N ASP A 168 -5.61 28.70 -0.21
CA ASP A 168 -4.33 29.42 -0.24
C ASP A 168 -3.25 28.61 -0.99
N VAL A 169 -3.35 27.29 -0.90
CA VAL A 169 -2.47 26.33 -1.58
C VAL A 169 -3.24 25.06 -1.94
N VAL A 170 -2.89 24.45 -3.06
CA VAL A 170 -3.45 23.18 -3.51
C VAL A 170 -2.38 22.08 -3.48
N ILE A 171 -2.71 20.97 -2.84
CA ILE A 171 -1.97 19.71 -2.85
C ILE A 171 -2.70 18.76 -3.80
N ALA A 172 -2.10 18.49 -4.95
CA ALA A 172 -2.69 17.65 -5.98
C ALA A 172 -2.12 16.23 -5.94
N CYS A 173 -2.98 15.24 -5.69
CA CYS A 173 -2.63 13.84 -5.48
C CYS A 173 -3.04 12.99 -6.69
N PHE A 174 -2.11 12.83 -7.62
CA PHE A 174 -2.26 11.99 -8.82
C PHE A 174 -1.28 10.81 -8.79
N GLY A 175 -1.51 9.83 -9.66
CA GLY A 175 -0.62 8.69 -9.80
C GLY A 175 -1.28 7.58 -10.59
N LEU A 176 -0.70 6.39 -10.46
CA LEU A 176 -1.21 5.17 -11.06
C LEU A 176 -2.34 4.59 -10.22
N ASP A 177 -3.11 3.70 -10.86
CA ASP A 177 -4.00 2.77 -10.16
C ASP A 177 -3.14 1.62 -9.57
N PRO A 178 -3.36 1.22 -8.31
CA PRO A 178 -2.76 0.04 -7.71
C PRO A 178 -3.23 -1.28 -8.34
#